data_AF-A0A7Z7CG95-F1
#
_entry.id   AF-A0A7Z7CG95-F1
#
_cell.length_a   1.000
_cell.length_b   1.000
_cell.length_c   1.000
_cell.angle_alpha   90.00
_cell.angle_beta   90.00
_cell.angle_gamma   90.00
#
_symmetry.space_group_name_H-M   'P 1'
#
loop_
_entity.id
_entity.type
_entity.pdbx_description
1 polymer ?
#
loop_
_entity_poly.entity_id
_entity_poly.type
_entity_poly.pdbx_seq_one_letter_code
_entity_poly.pdbx_strand_id
1 'polypeptide(L)'
;MNVDEQLELLKYQIKLIRTVVASDEHPYFMFLLDHDFNEKQTRSLTDVLYIFNRRLKAQTSARDEQMEHFHREKIEDIKERNKFFSVPDDFLLSDSPPTYDEFVSLVKLIAPADVNPSYLLKSLQMQEMYVNLCEHLLKQQN
;
A
#
# COMPACT_ATOMS: atom_id res chain seq x y z
N MET A 1 34.42 -1.62 -14.32
CA MET A 1 33.08 -2.07 -13.93
C MET A 1 32.08 -1.13 -14.56
N ASN A 2 31.20 -1.64 -15.43
CA ASN A 2 30.18 -0.83 -16.09
C ASN A 2 28.91 -0.73 -15.20
N VAL A 3 27.93 0.06 -15.65
CA VAL A 3 26.68 0.28 -14.88
C VAL A 3 25.88 -1.02 -14.74
N ASP A 4 25.89 -1.89 -15.76
CA ASP A 4 25.15 -3.16 -15.74
C ASP A 4 25.76 -4.13 -14.71
N GLU A 5 27.08 -4.25 -14.67
CA GLU A 5 27.82 -5.05 -13.68
C GLU A 5 27.59 -4.51 -12.26
N GLN A 6 27.51 -3.18 -12.08
CA GLN A 6 27.16 -2.57 -10.80
C GLN A 6 25.72 -2.90 -10.37
N LEU A 7 24.77 -2.88 -11.31
CA LEU A 7 23.37 -3.21 -11.06
C LEU A 7 23.19 -4.69 -10.70
N GLU A 8 23.87 -5.59 -11.41
CA GLU A 8 23.87 -7.02 -11.12
C GLU A 8 24.42 -7.30 -9.72
N LEU A 9 25.55 -6.67 -9.37
CA LEU A 9 26.15 -6.79 -8.04
C LEU A 9 25.18 -6.30 -6.95
N LEU A 10 24.52 -5.16 -7.17
CA LEU A 10 23.56 -4.61 -6.21
C LEU A 10 22.35 -5.54 -6.02
N LYS A 11 21.76 -6.06 -7.10
CA LYS A 11 20.66 -7.03 -7.03
C LYS A 11 21.07 -8.29 -6.28
N TYR A 12 22.28 -8.78 -6.52
CA TYR A 12 22.80 -9.95 -5.81
C TYR A 12 23.02 -9.67 -4.32
N GLN A 13 23.57 -8.51 -3.96
CA GLN A 13 23.73 -8.10 -2.55
C GLN A 13 22.38 -8.00 -1.84
N ILE A 14 21.36 -7.43 -2.48
CA ILE A 14 19.99 -7.39 -1.93
C ILE A 14 19.47 -8.81 -1.70
N LYS A 15 19.64 -9.72 -2.66
CA LYS A 15 19.25 -11.13 -2.52
C LYS A 15 19.93 -11.80 -1.32
N LEU A 16 21.21 -11.54 -1.10
CA LEU A 16 21.94 -12.05 0.07
C LEU A 16 21.39 -11.48 1.38
N ILE A 17 21.18 -10.16 1.46
CA ILE A 17 20.60 -9.50 2.65
C ILE A 17 19.24 -10.12 3.01
N ARG A 18 18.40 -10.40 2.01
CA ARG A 18 17.11 -11.07 2.22
C ARG A 18 17.21 -12.44 2.88
N THR A 19 18.30 -13.18 2.67
CA THR A 19 18.50 -14.49 3.33
C THR A 19 18.85 -14.36 4.82
N VAL A 20 19.31 -13.19 5.25
CA VAL A 20 19.72 -12.90 6.63
C VAL A 20 18.58 -12.28 7.42
N VAL A 21 17.74 -11.48 6.77
CA VAL A 21 16.52 -10.94 7.40
C VAL A 21 15.55 -12.10 7.65
N ALA A 22 15.01 -12.18 8.87
CA ALA A 22 13.98 -13.15 9.21
C ALA A 22 12.74 -12.89 8.34
N SER A 23 12.62 -13.63 7.24
CA SER A 23 11.55 -13.44 6.24
C SER A 23 10.15 -13.50 6.85
N ASP A 24 10.01 -14.28 7.91
CA ASP A 24 8.76 -14.52 8.60
C ASP A 24 8.30 -13.31 9.43
N GLU A 25 9.22 -12.42 9.82
CA GLU A 25 8.91 -11.21 10.59
C GLU A 25 8.46 -10.04 9.71
N HIS A 26 8.80 -10.09 8.41
CA HIS A 26 8.58 -8.97 7.48
C HIS A 26 7.94 -9.39 6.14
N PRO A 27 6.81 -10.13 6.15
CA PRO A 27 6.22 -10.69 4.93
C PRO A 27 5.75 -9.63 3.92
N TYR A 28 5.28 -8.46 4.36
CA TYR A 28 4.92 -7.37 3.44
C TYR A 28 6.15 -6.76 2.78
N PHE A 29 7.22 -6.49 3.52
CA PHE A 29 8.44 -5.93 2.92
C PHE A 29 9.12 -6.93 1.98
N MET A 30 9.08 -8.23 2.31
CA MET A 30 9.54 -9.28 1.39
C MET A 30 8.67 -9.32 0.12
N PHE A 31 7.35 -9.21 0.27
CA PHE A 31 6.44 -9.12 -0.88
C PHE A 31 6.79 -7.97 -1.82
N LEU A 32 7.06 -6.77 -1.28
CA LEU A 32 7.44 -5.61 -2.08
C LEU A 32 8.74 -5.85 -2.85
N LEU A 33 9.73 -6.48 -2.22
CA LEU A 33 11.01 -6.82 -2.86
C LEU A 33 10.86 -7.90 -3.92
N ASP A 34 9.97 -8.88 -3.71
CA ASP A 34 9.74 -9.98 -4.67
C ASP A 34 9.06 -9.54 -5.95
N HIS A 35 8.30 -8.44 -5.89
CA HIS A 35 7.61 -7.89 -7.05
C HIS A 35 8.28 -6.62 -7.58
N ASP A 36 9.50 -6.30 -7.14
CA ASP A 36 10.27 -5.13 -7.60
C ASP A 36 9.53 -3.78 -7.44
N PHE A 37 8.82 -3.58 -6.32
CA PHE A 37 8.22 -2.29 -6.02
C PHE A 37 9.31 -1.22 -5.86
N ASN A 38 9.17 -0.13 -6.63
CA ASN A 38 9.98 1.06 -6.39
C ASN A 38 9.42 1.91 -5.24
N GLU A 39 10.24 2.84 -4.74
CA GLU A 39 9.87 3.69 -3.61
C GLU A 39 8.59 4.50 -3.84
N LYS A 40 8.37 5.01 -5.07
CA LYS A 40 7.16 5.78 -5.40
C LYS A 40 5.91 4.90 -5.30
N GLN A 41 5.96 3.69 -5.83
CA GLN A 41 4.86 2.73 -5.76
C GLN A 41 4.55 2.34 -4.31
N THR A 42 5.58 2.05 -3.50
CA THR A 42 5.42 1.73 -2.09
C THR A 42 4.79 2.87 -1.29
N ARG A 43 5.24 4.11 -1.53
CA ARG A 43 4.67 5.31 -0.89
C ARG A 43 3.20 5.49 -1.29
N SER A 44 2.88 5.41 -2.58
CA SER A 44 1.51 5.52 -3.07
C SER A 44 0.58 4.43 -2.53
N LEU A 45 1.05 3.19 -2.44
CA LEU A 45 0.29 2.11 -1.82
C LEU A 45 0.03 2.40 -0.34
N THR A 46 1.04 2.89 0.39
CA THR A 46 0.90 3.27 1.81
C THR A 46 -0.12 4.40 1.98
N ASP A 47 -0.13 5.37 1.08
CA ASP A 47 -1.09 6.47 1.06
C ASP A 47 -2.53 5.96 0.84
N VAL A 48 -2.72 5.01 -0.09
CA VAL A 48 -4.02 4.34 -0.31
C VAL A 48 -4.48 3.60 0.93
N LEU A 49 -3.60 2.81 1.55
CA LEU A 49 -3.92 2.06 2.78
C LEU A 49 -4.31 3.00 3.93
N TYR A 50 -3.60 4.12 4.07
CA TYR A 50 -3.91 5.14 5.07
C TYR A 50 -5.32 5.71 4.87
N ILE A 51 -5.67 6.07 3.64
CA ILE A 51 -6.98 6.62 3.29
C ILE A 51 -8.09 5.61 3.53
N PHE A 52 -7.90 4.38 3.06
CA PHE A 52 -8.89 3.31 3.20
C PHE A 52 -9.14 2.98 4.67
N ASN A 53 -8.08 2.90 5.47
CA ASN A 53 -8.20 2.66 6.90
C ASN A 53 -8.94 3.80 7.62
N ARG A 54 -8.72 5.05 7.20
CA ARG A 54 -9.47 6.20 7.71
C ARG A 54 -10.96 6.11 7.34
N ARG A 55 -11.29 5.85 6.07
CA ARG A 55 -12.66 5.67 5.58
C ARG A 55 -13.39 4.59 6.38
N LEU A 56 -12.71 3.49 6.69
CA LEU A 56 -13.26 2.41 7.52
C LEU A 56 -13.51 2.85 8.97
N LYS A 57 -12.55 3.53 9.61
CA LYS A 57 -12.67 4.01 11.00
C LYS A 57 -13.71 5.12 11.18
N ALA A 58 -13.89 5.97 10.16
CA ALA A 58 -14.87 7.06 10.19
C ALA A 58 -16.32 6.57 10.37
N GLN A 59 -16.59 5.29 10.12
CA GLN A 59 -17.89 4.66 10.36
C GLN A 59 -18.15 4.35 11.85
N THR A 60 -17.08 4.26 12.65
CA THR A 60 -17.13 3.70 14.02
C THR A 60 -16.77 4.70 15.11
N SER A 61 -16.27 5.88 14.76
CA SER A 61 -15.71 6.84 15.71
C SER A 61 -16.32 8.23 15.54
N ALA A 62 -16.59 8.92 16.65
CA ALA A 62 -16.98 10.31 16.64
C ALA A 62 -15.84 11.16 16.03
N ARG A 63 -16.17 12.06 15.10
CA ARG A 63 -15.20 12.89 14.40
C ARG A 63 -14.65 13.97 15.36
N ASP A 64 -13.35 13.95 15.60
CA ASP A 64 -12.61 15.02 16.29
C ASP A 64 -12.16 16.07 15.26
N GLU A 65 -12.53 17.34 15.47
CA GLU A 65 -12.25 18.43 14.52
C GLU A 65 -10.75 18.67 14.28
N GLN A 66 -9.89 18.47 15.29
CA GLN A 66 -8.44 18.62 15.12
C GLN A 66 -7.83 17.49 14.29
N MET A 67 -8.29 16.25 14.50
CA MET A 67 -7.91 15.13 13.65
C MET A 67 -8.36 15.38 12.20
N GLU A 68 -9.58 15.89 12.01
CA GLU A 68 -10.11 16.19 10.67
C GLU A 68 -9.29 17.24 9.91
N HIS A 69 -8.76 18.26 10.59
CA HIS A 69 -7.86 19.24 9.96
C HIS A 69 -6.55 18.60 9.50
N PHE A 70 -5.86 17.88 10.39
CA PHE A 70 -4.61 17.18 10.05
C PHE A 70 -4.80 16.19 8.90
N HIS A 71 -5.95 15.50 8.88
CA HIS A 71 -6.30 14.61 7.78
C HIS A 71 -6.44 15.34 6.45
N ARG A 72 -7.07 16.52 6.41
CA ARG A 72 -7.23 17.29 5.17
C ARG A 72 -5.89 17.71 4.57
N GLU A 73 -4.98 18.26 5.37
CA GLU A 73 -3.65 18.63 4.87
C GLU A 73 -2.89 17.43 4.32
N LYS A 74 -2.90 16.31 5.05
CA LYS A 74 -2.25 15.08 4.60
C LYS A 74 -2.87 14.53 3.31
N ILE A 75 -4.17 14.67 3.11
CA ILE A 75 -4.85 14.23 1.89
C ILE A 75 -4.40 15.05 0.68
N GLU A 76 -4.24 16.36 0.80
CA GLU A 76 -3.76 17.19 -0.31
C GLU A 76 -2.35 16.80 -0.74
N ASP A 77 -1.45 16.54 0.22
CA ASP A 77 -0.12 16.00 -0.05
C ASP A 77 -0.17 14.64 -0.77
N ILE A 78 -1.13 13.79 -0.38
CA ILE A 78 -1.33 12.47 -1.00
C ILE A 78 -1.83 12.62 -2.44
N LYS A 79 -2.76 13.53 -2.70
CA LYS A 79 -3.29 13.78 -4.05
C LYS A 79 -2.17 14.21 -4.98
N GLU A 80 -1.36 15.19 -4.58
CA GLU A 80 -0.23 15.66 -5.38
C GLU A 80 0.74 14.52 -5.72
N ARG A 81 1.03 13.64 -4.76
CA ARG A 81 1.88 12.46 -5.00
C ARG A 81 1.23 11.38 -5.86
N ASN A 82 -0.09 11.25 -5.83
CA ASN A 82 -0.79 10.21 -6.59
C ASN A 82 -1.24 10.63 -7.99
N LYS A 83 -1.12 11.92 -8.35
CA LYS A 83 -1.28 12.39 -9.75
C LYS A 83 -0.39 11.61 -10.73
N PHE A 84 0.79 11.16 -10.31
CA PHE A 84 1.67 10.32 -11.12
C PHE A 84 1.03 9.00 -11.60
N PHE A 85 0.07 8.48 -10.84
CA PHE A 85 -0.63 7.23 -11.14
C PHE A 85 -2.07 7.47 -11.65
N SER A 86 -2.44 8.72 -11.92
CA SER A 86 -3.78 9.10 -12.40
C SER A 86 -4.93 8.59 -11.52
N VAL A 87 -4.71 8.55 -10.19
CA VAL A 87 -5.74 8.12 -9.23
C VAL A 87 -6.83 9.21 -9.11
N PRO A 88 -8.12 8.89 -9.30
CA PRO A 88 -9.20 9.88 -9.16
C PRO A 88 -9.37 10.34 -7.70
N ASP A 89 -9.51 11.65 -7.49
CA ASP A 89 -9.75 12.25 -6.17
C ASP A 89 -11.03 11.72 -5.51
N ASP A 90 -12.08 11.51 -6.30
CA ASP A 90 -13.38 10.99 -5.86
C ASP A 90 -13.26 9.61 -5.18
N PHE A 91 -12.27 8.82 -5.61
CA PHE A 91 -11.97 7.50 -5.09
C PHE A 91 -11.27 7.55 -3.72
N LEU A 92 -10.48 8.59 -3.49
CA LEU A 92 -9.73 8.81 -2.24
C LEU A 92 -10.58 9.52 -1.17
N LEU A 93 -11.56 10.32 -1.58
CA LEU A 93 -12.33 11.20 -0.70
C LEU A 93 -13.74 10.72 -0.35
N SER A 94 -14.12 9.50 -0.71
CA SER A 94 -15.44 8.97 -0.37
C SER A 94 -15.63 8.80 1.14
N ASP A 95 -16.81 9.21 1.65
CA ASP A 95 -17.27 8.91 3.02
C ASP A 95 -17.73 7.46 3.20
N SER A 96 -17.83 6.67 2.11
CA SER A 96 -18.21 5.26 2.19
C SER A 96 -17.05 4.37 2.67
N PRO A 97 -17.32 3.22 3.30
CA PRO A 97 -16.30 2.22 3.57
C PRO A 97 -15.58 1.80 2.27
N PRO A 98 -14.27 1.49 2.35
CA PRO A 98 -13.55 1.02 1.18
C PRO A 98 -14.04 -0.37 0.74
N THR A 99 -14.01 -0.59 -0.56
CA THR A 99 -14.39 -1.86 -1.19
C THR A 99 -13.17 -2.57 -1.78
N TYR A 100 -13.29 -3.90 -1.92
CA TYR A 100 -12.23 -4.71 -2.55
C TYR A 100 -12.01 -4.32 -4.01
N ASP A 101 -13.06 -4.02 -4.78
CA ASP A 101 -12.93 -3.59 -6.17
C ASP A 101 -12.22 -2.24 -6.31
N GLU A 102 -12.49 -1.30 -5.40
CA GLU A 102 -11.74 -0.04 -5.34
C GLU A 102 -10.24 -0.33 -5.09
N PHE A 103 -9.94 -1.20 -4.12
CA PHE A 103 -8.55 -1.59 -3.82
C PHE A 103 -7.86 -2.22 -5.03
N VAL A 104 -8.50 -3.18 -5.70
CA VAL A 104 -7.96 -3.83 -6.90
C VAL A 104 -7.68 -2.82 -8.01
N SER A 105 -8.60 -1.88 -8.23
CA SER A 105 -8.46 -0.85 -9.26
C SER A 105 -7.24 0.04 -9.00
N LEU A 106 -7.01 0.43 -7.74
CA LEU A 106 -5.83 1.22 -7.35
C LEU A 106 -4.53 0.42 -7.42
N VAL A 107 -4.54 -0.84 -7.00
CA VAL A 107 -3.37 -1.71 -7.09
C VAL A 107 -2.96 -1.89 -8.56
N LYS A 108 -3.89 -2.05 -9.49
CA LYS A 108 -3.60 -2.14 -10.93
C LYS A 108 -2.93 -0.88 -11.51
N LEU A 109 -3.20 0.30 -10.92
CA LEU A 109 -2.59 1.56 -11.36
C LEU A 109 -1.19 1.77 -10.78
N ILE A 110 -0.97 1.34 -9.54
CA ILE A 110 0.23 1.66 -8.76
C ILE A 110 1.26 0.53 -8.85
N ALA A 111 0.82 -0.72 -8.69
CA ALA A 111 1.69 -1.86 -8.49
C ALA A 111 2.26 -2.41 -9.81
N PRO A 112 3.38 -3.14 -9.74
CA PRO A 112 3.86 -4.01 -10.83
C PRO A 112 2.77 -4.95 -11.35
N ALA A 113 2.81 -5.28 -12.65
CA ALA A 113 1.70 -5.92 -13.36
C ALA A 113 1.37 -7.35 -12.88
N ASP A 114 2.33 -8.03 -12.24
CA ASP A 114 2.24 -9.39 -11.73
C ASP A 114 1.69 -9.48 -10.29
N VAL A 115 1.45 -8.34 -9.64
CA VAL A 115 0.98 -8.29 -8.25
C VAL A 115 -0.46 -8.79 -8.12
N ASN A 116 -0.66 -9.76 -7.22
CA ASN A 116 -1.98 -10.20 -6.80
C ASN A 116 -2.48 -9.37 -5.58
N PRO A 117 -3.58 -8.61 -5.71
CA PRO A 117 -4.08 -7.76 -4.62
C PRO A 117 -4.43 -8.55 -3.34
N SER A 118 -4.90 -9.79 -3.47
CA SER A 118 -5.25 -10.63 -2.31
C SER A 118 -4.01 -11.07 -1.53
N TYR A 119 -2.95 -11.44 -2.23
CA TYR A 119 -1.68 -11.80 -1.59
C TYR A 119 -1.00 -10.59 -0.96
N LEU A 120 -1.13 -9.42 -1.58
CA LEU A 120 -0.70 -8.16 -0.98
C LEU A 120 -1.42 -7.90 0.36
N LEU A 121 -2.76 -8.00 0.41
CA LEU A 121 -3.52 -7.84 1.66
C LEU A 121 -3.15 -8.89 2.71
N LYS A 122 -2.93 -10.15 2.32
CA LYS A 122 -2.48 -11.20 3.24
C LYS A 122 -1.09 -10.92 3.79
N SER A 123 -0.16 -10.43 2.96
CA SER A 123 1.19 -10.07 3.40
C SER A 123 1.17 -8.93 4.44
N LEU A 124 0.30 -7.93 4.24
CA LEU A 124 0.07 -6.85 5.20
C LEU A 124 -0.50 -7.38 6.52
N GLN A 125 -1.50 -8.26 6.44
CA GLN A 125 -2.13 -8.86 7.62
C GLN A 125 -1.14 -9.72 8.42
N MET A 126 -0.31 -10.52 7.74
CA MET A 126 0.73 -11.33 8.38
C MET A 126 1.81 -10.48 9.07
N GLN A 127 2.02 -9.24 8.62
CA GLN A 127 2.91 -8.28 9.27
C GLN A 127 2.19 -7.36 10.27
N GLU A 128 0.96 -7.72 10.67
CA GLU A 128 0.11 -6.95 11.59
C GLU A 128 -0.19 -5.50 11.14
N MET A 129 -0.08 -5.23 9.84
CA MET A 129 -0.34 -3.92 9.25
C MET A 129 -1.80 -3.80 8.80
N TYR A 130 -2.49 -2.74 9.26
CA TYR A 130 -3.86 -2.42 8.85
C TYR A 130 -4.82 -3.63 8.96
N VAL A 131 -4.68 -4.47 10.00
CA VAL A 131 -5.36 -5.77 10.12
C VAL A 131 -6.87 -5.68 9.87
N ASN A 132 -7.56 -4.75 10.55
CA ASN A 132 -9.01 -4.57 10.39
C ASN A 132 -9.40 -4.20 8.94
N LEU A 133 -8.60 -3.39 8.27
CA LEU A 133 -8.84 -3.05 6.86
C LEU A 133 -8.62 -4.26 5.96
N CYS A 134 -7.53 -5.00 6.17
CA CYS A 134 -7.23 -6.20 5.38
C CYS A 134 -8.36 -7.22 5.53
N GLU A 135 -8.82 -7.49 6.75
CA GLU A 135 -9.95 -8.39 7.00
C GLU A 135 -11.25 -7.91 6.35
N HIS A 136 -11.54 -6.61 6.46
CA HIS A 136 -12.73 -6.01 5.85
C HIS A 136 -12.74 -6.18 4.32
N LEU A 137 -11.61 -5.92 3.66
CA LEU A 137 -11.49 -6.05 2.21
C LEU A 137 -11.48 -7.52 1.76
N LEU A 138 -10.77 -8.40 2.46
CA LEU A 138 -10.70 -9.83 2.12
C LEU A 138 -12.06 -10.53 2.26
N LYS A 139 -12.90 -10.11 3.22
CA LYS A 139 -14.27 -10.67 3.40
C LYS A 139 -15.20 -10.37 2.23
N GLN A 140 -14.93 -9.32 1.44
CA GLN A 140 -15.77 -8.91 0.30
C GLN A 140 -15.47 -9.69 -0.99
N GLN A 141 -14.46 -10.57 -1.00
CA GLN A 141 -14.14 -11.39 -2.17
C GLN A 141 -15.19 -12.49 -2.45
N ASN A 142 -16.16 -12.67 -1.55
CA ASN A 142 -17.20 -13.70 -1.61
C ASN A 142 -18.49 -13.17 -2.23
#